data_AF-A0A3D2FFN4-F1
#
_entry.id   AF-A0A3D2FFN4-F1
#
_cell.length_a   1.000
_cell.length_b   1.000
_cell.length_c   1.000
_cell.angle_alpha   90.00
_cell.angle_beta   90.00
_cell.angle_gamma   90.00
#
_symmetry.space_group_name_H-M   'P 1'
#
loop_
_entity.id
_entity.type
_entity.pdbx_description
1 polymer ?
#
loop_
_entity_poly.entity_id
_entity_poly.type
_entity_poly.pdbx_seq_one_letter_code
_entity_poly.pdbx_strand_id
1 'polypeptide(L)'
;ELVVRSERLVSESARHIAKGILQQLKLDANDVGLKNLQYQLELVGLDPILLATHFAVSVSTILRRLGSLTDLNAGLVVCDRTGSLLFRKPTKGFTIPRFDAPCALLPLFDGLSNVGQISHGRVALAGRSEVEFEIFAVAEPVSKPSYNSAPLIQATMLAVPLSSGKASTLPRATEIGATCRVCPKEDCPARREPSILSSGF
;
A
#
# COMPACT_ATOMS: atom_id res chain seq x y z
N GLU A 1 -24.48 11.48 -2.86
CA GLU A 1 -24.50 12.78 -3.55
C GLU A 1 -23.22 13.05 -4.35
N LEU A 2 -22.03 13.06 -3.72
CA LEU A 2 -20.73 13.31 -4.40
C LEU A 2 -20.47 12.45 -5.65
N VAL A 3 -20.70 11.13 -5.58
CA VAL A 3 -20.46 10.21 -6.72
C VAL A 3 -21.40 10.49 -7.90
N VAL A 4 -22.68 10.75 -7.61
CA VAL A 4 -23.72 10.93 -8.64
C VAL A 4 -23.53 12.26 -9.39
N ARG A 5 -23.04 13.29 -8.70
CA ARG A 5 -22.79 14.61 -9.27
C ARG A 5 -21.45 14.74 -10.01
N SER A 6 -20.59 13.72 -9.98
CA SER A 6 -19.28 13.79 -10.62
C SER A 6 -19.36 13.53 -12.12
N GLU A 7 -19.08 14.55 -12.93
CA GLU A 7 -18.98 14.44 -14.39
C GLU A 7 -17.83 13.52 -14.85
N ARG A 8 -16.83 13.30 -13.99
CA ARG A 8 -15.68 12.42 -14.28
C ARG A 8 -16.01 10.92 -14.11
N LEU A 9 -17.10 10.58 -13.43
CA LEU A 9 -17.52 9.19 -13.19
C LEU A 9 -18.62 8.79 -14.19
N VAL A 10 -18.18 8.57 -15.43
CA VAL A 10 -19.05 8.40 -16.61
C VAL A 10 -19.71 7.02 -16.71
N SER A 11 -19.20 5.99 -16.04
CA SER A 11 -19.75 4.62 -16.09
C SER A 11 -20.29 4.15 -14.74
N GLU A 12 -21.22 3.21 -14.76
CA GLU A 12 -21.74 2.56 -13.54
C GLU A 12 -20.62 1.89 -12.75
N SER A 13 -19.69 1.21 -13.43
CA SER A 13 -18.52 0.58 -12.80
C SER A 13 -17.64 1.61 -12.08
N ALA A 14 -17.39 2.77 -12.70
CA ALA A 14 -16.61 3.84 -12.06
C ALA A 14 -17.33 4.39 -10.81
N ARG A 15 -18.65 4.55 -10.87
CA ARG A 15 -19.46 4.98 -9.72
C ARG A 15 -19.49 3.95 -8.60
N HIS A 16 -19.58 2.67 -8.94
CA HIS A 16 -19.53 1.56 -7.97
C HIS A 16 -18.20 1.56 -7.21
N ILE A 17 -17.08 1.58 -7.94
CA ILE A 17 -15.73 1.62 -7.35
C ILE A 17 -15.55 2.87 -6.48
N ALA A 18 -15.89 4.05 -7.01
CA ALA A 18 -15.75 5.30 -6.27
C ALA A 18 -16.59 5.33 -4.99
N LYS A 19 -17.80 4.77 -5.02
CA LYS A 19 -18.66 4.65 -3.84
C LYS A 19 -18.00 3.78 -2.76
N GLY A 20 -17.45 2.62 -3.13
CA GLY A 20 -16.74 1.75 -2.20
C GLY A 20 -15.54 2.44 -1.55
N ILE A 21 -14.72 3.13 -2.34
CA ILE A 21 -13.57 3.90 -1.84
C ILE A 21 -14.00 4.99 -0.86
N LEU A 22 -15.00 5.80 -1.23
CA LEU A 22 -15.47 6.91 -0.39
C LEU A 22 -16.17 6.42 0.89
N GLN A 23 -16.84 5.26 0.83
CA GLN A 23 -17.41 4.62 2.02
C GLN A 23 -16.30 4.19 2.98
N GLN A 24 -15.25 3.52 2.49
CA GLN A 24 -14.11 3.14 3.33
C GLN A 24 -13.43 4.38 3.93
N LEU A 25 -13.17 5.41 3.12
CA LEU A 25 -12.56 6.65 3.59
C LEU A 25 -13.40 7.33 4.68
N LYS A 26 -14.73 7.31 4.55
CA LYS A 26 -15.65 7.85 5.56
C LYS A 26 -15.58 7.05 6.86
N LEU A 27 -15.56 5.72 6.80
CA LEU A 27 -15.42 4.87 7.99
C LEU A 27 -14.11 5.18 8.72
N ASP A 28 -12.98 5.14 7.99
CA ASP A 28 -11.68 5.40 8.60
C ASP A 28 -11.59 6.83 9.17
N ALA A 29 -12.25 7.81 8.54
CA ALA A 29 -12.26 9.20 9.00
C ALA A 29 -13.14 9.44 10.23
N ASN A 30 -14.19 8.63 10.43
CA ASN A 30 -15.00 8.66 11.64
C ASN A 30 -14.21 8.13 12.85
N ASP A 31 -13.41 7.08 12.63
CA ASP A 31 -12.58 6.52 13.70
C ASP A 31 -11.35 7.38 14.00
N VAL A 32 -10.72 7.93 12.95
CA VAL A 32 -9.46 8.69 13.07
C VAL A 32 -9.48 9.98 12.24
N GLY A 33 -9.73 11.11 12.91
CA GLY A 33 -9.64 12.44 12.30
C GLY A 33 -8.20 12.83 11.94
N LEU A 34 -8.00 13.52 10.80
CA LEU A 34 -6.65 13.88 10.31
C LEU A 34 -5.88 14.76 11.30
N LYS A 35 -6.54 15.73 11.94
CA LYS A 35 -5.90 16.61 12.93
C LYS A 35 -5.37 15.84 14.14
N ASN A 36 -6.17 14.90 14.65
CA ASN A 36 -5.76 14.07 15.79
C ASN A 36 -4.63 13.12 15.38
N LEU A 37 -4.69 12.56 14.17
CA LEU A 37 -3.61 11.72 13.64
C LEU A 37 -2.31 12.50 13.48
N GLN A 38 -2.36 13.72 12.94
CA GLN A 38 -1.18 14.59 12.81
C GLN A 38 -0.57 14.90 14.18
N TYR A 39 -1.40 15.30 15.14
CA TYR A 39 -0.95 15.55 16.50
C TYR A 39 -0.26 14.32 17.12
N GLN A 40 -0.87 13.15 16.99
CA GLN A 40 -0.27 11.94 17.55
C GLN A 40 1.02 11.53 16.81
N LEU A 41 1.07 11.74 15.49
CA LEU A 41 2.26 11.50 14.68
C LEU A 41 3.44 12.39 15.10
N GLU A 42 3.19 13.64 15.49
CA GLU A 42 4.22 14.54 16.04
C GLU A 42 4.75 14.06 17.40
N LEU A 43 3.91 13.40 18.20
CA LEU A 43 4.30 12.91 19.53
C LEU A 43 5.11 11.60 19.49
N VAL A 44 4.69 10.63 18.68
CA VAL A 44 5.28 9.27 18.70
C VAL A 44 6.07 8.93 17.44
N GLY A 45 6.04 9.79 16.43
CA GLY A 45 6.63 9.52 15.13
C GLY A 45 5.78 8.55 14.28
N LEU A 46 6.35 8.15 13.14
CA LEU A 46 5.70 7.27 12.17
C LEU A 46 5.75 5.80 12.65
N ASP A 47 4.92 5.46 13.63
CA ASP A 47 4.75 4.10 14.13
C ASP A 47 3.28 3.67 14.01
N PRO A 48 2.91 2.90 12.97
CA PRO A 48 1.53 2.47 12.78
C PRO A 48 0.96 1.59 13.90
N ILE A 49 1.80 0.88 14.65
CA ILE A 49 1.36 0.01 15.76
C ILE A 49 0.97 0.87 16.96
N LEU A 50 1.82 1.82 17.34
CA LEU A 50 1.53 2.74 18.44
C LEU A 50 0.32 3.62 18.11
N LEU A 51 0.22 4.11 16.87
CA LEU A 51 -0.94 4.87 16.41
C LEU A 51 -2.22 4.03 16.44
N ALA A 52 -2.18 2.78 15.96
CA ALA A 52 -3.35 1.89 15.96
C ALA A 52 -3.83 1.59 17.38
N THR A 53 -2.89 1.36 18.29
CA THR A 53 -3.15 1.15 19.72
C THR A 53 -3.80 2.39 20.33
N HIS A 54 -3.26 3.58 20.07
CA HIS A 54 -3.78 4.85 20.61
C HIS A 54 -5.23 5.12 20.18
N PHE A 55 -5.54 4.92 18.90
CA PHE A 55 -6.89 5.15 18.36
C PHE A 55 -7.84 3.96 18.54
N ALA A 56 -7.36 2.83 19.08
CA ALA A 56 -8.11 1.57 19.21
C ALA A 56 -8.71 1.09 17.87
N VAL A 57 -7.92 1.15 16.80
CA VAL A 57 -8.31 0.71 15.44
C VAL A 57 -7.31 -0.29 14.87
N SER A 58 -7.65 -0.88 13.72
CA SER A 58 -6.73 -1.76 12.99
C SER A 58 -5.52 -1.00 12.43
N VAL A 59 -4.42 -1.72 12.19
CA VAL A 59 -3.23 -1.12 11.56
C VAL A 59 -3.55 -0.72 10.12
N SER A 60 -4.36 -1.49 9.40
CA SER A 60 -4.77 -1.11 8.04
C SER A 60 -5.56 0.21 8.02
N THR A 61 -6.39 0.50 9.04
CA THR A 61 -7.06 1.80 9.20
C THR A 61 -6.02 2.92 9.31
N ILE A 62 -5.02 2.77 10.19
CA ILE A 62 -3.95 3.77 10.34
C ILE A 62 -3.19 3.97 9.04
N LEU A 63 -2.81 2.90 8.33
CA LEU A 63 -2.11 3.01 7.05
C LEU A 63 -2.94 3.79 6.02
N ARG A 64 -4.25 3.52 5.89
CA ARG A 64 -5.14 4.27 4.98
C ARG A 64 -5.25 5.74 5.36
N ARG A 65 -5.26 6.05 6.67
CA ARG A 65 -5.35 7.43 7.18
C ARG A 65 -4.04 8.20 7.03
N LEU A 66 -2.89 7.59 7.31
CA LEU A 66 -1.57 8.15 6.99
C LEU A 66 -1.45 8.41 5.48
N GLY A 67 -1.96 7.49 4.65
CA GLY A 67 -2.07 7.67 3.20
C GLY A 67 -2.96 8.85 2.78
N SER A 68 -3.77 9.41 3.67
CA SER A 68 -4.59 10.60 3.42
C SER A 68 -3.90 11.91 3.83
N LEU A 69 -2.78 11.85 4.57
CA LEU A 69 -1.97 13.02 4.91
C LEU A 69 -1.14 13.46 3.71
N THR A 70 -1.26 14.73 3.34
CA THR A 70 -0.56 15.31 2.19
C THR A 70 0.94 15.43 2.45
N ASP A 71 1.33 15.78 3.67
CA ASP A 71 2.71 16.12 4.02
C ASP A 71 3.64 14.91 3.96
N LEU A 72 3.09 13.71 4.22
CA LEU A 72 3.82 12.45 4.09
C LEU A 72 4.11 12.08 2.63
N ASN A 73 3.41 12.67 1.67
CA ASN A 73 3.49 12.30 0.25
C ASN A 73 3.42 10.78 0.05
N ALA A 74 2.63 10.07 0.86
CA ALA A 74 2.66 8.63 0.88
C ALA A 74 1.86 8.01 -0.28
N GLY A 75 2.41 6.96 -0.87
CA GLY A 75 1.67 6.03 -1.72
C GLY A 75 0.89 5.03 -0.88
N LEU A 76 -0.24 4.54 -1.39
CA LEU A 76 -1.09 3.57 -0.69
C LEU A 76 -1.60 2.52 -1.67
N VAL A 77 -1.54 1.26 -1.27
CA VAL A 77 -1.99 0.13 -2.08
C VAL A 77 -2.84 -0.78 -1.21
N VAL A 78 -3.97 -1.24 -1.75
CA VAL A 78 -4.80 -2.25 -1.11
C VAL A 78 -5.09 -3.35 -2.11
N CYS A 79 -4.97 -4.60 -1.68
CA CYS A 79 -5.34 -5.77 -2.49
C CYS A 79 -6.21 -6.75 -1.70
N ASP A 80 -6.96 -7.57 -2.40
CA ASP A 80 -7.62 -8.74 -1.81
C ASP A 80 -6.67 -9.93 -1.74
N ARG A 81 -7.17 -11.04 -1.17
CA ARG A 81 -6.41 -12.30 -1.03
C ARG A 81 -5.91 -12.93 -2.34
N THR A 82 -6.44 -12.53 -3.49
CA THR A 82 -5.96 -13.00 -4.80
C THR A 82 -4.77 -12.17 -5.31
N GLY A 83 -4.42 -11.11 -4.60
CA GLY A 83 -3.46 -10.09 -5.03
C GLY A 83 -4.08 -9.06 -5.98
N SER A 84 -5.39 -9.13 -6.23
CA SER A 84 -6.09 -8.14 -7.06
C SER A 84 -6.14 -6.81 -6.35
N LEU A 85 -5.63 -5.77 -7.00
CA LEU A 85 -5.49 -4.44 -6.40
C LEU A 85 -6.82 -3.69 -6.41
N LEU A 86 -7.35 -3.45 -5.22
CA LEU A 86 -8.62 -2.75 -4.96
C LEU A 86 -8.46 -1.23 -4.93
N PHE A 87 -7.31 -0.74 -4.46
CA PHE A 87 -7.02 0.69 -4.36
C PHE A 87 -5.55 0.97 -4.65
N ARG A 88 -5.29 2.09 -5.32
CA ARG A 88 -3.96 2.59 -5.64
C ARG A 88 -3.94 4.11 -5.52
N LYS A 89 -3.11 4.64 -4.63
CA LYS A 89 -2.70 6.06 -4.61
C LYS A 89 -1.20 6.10 -4.93
N PRO A 90 -0.79 6.65 -6.07
CA PRO A 90 0.63 6.74 -6.42
C PRO A 90 1.35 7.79 -5.55
N THR A 91 2.67 7.69 -5.48
CA THR A 91 3.53 8.80 -5.04
C THR A 91 4.69 9.00 -6.02
N LYS A 92 5.38 10.14 -5.95
CA LYS A 92 6.50 10.45 -6.84
C LYS A 92 7.57 9.38 -6.68
N GLY A 93 7.95 8.75 -7.79
CA GLY A 93 8.96 7.70 -7.79
C GLY A 93 8.46 6.31 -7.36
N PHE A 94 7.21 6.17 -6.89
CA PHE A 94 6.59 4.87 -6.62
C PHE A 94 5.21 4.81 -7.27
N THR A 95 5.15 4.10 -8.40
CA THR A 95 3.91 3.90 -9.14
C THR A 95 3.61 2.41 -9.22
N ILE A 96 2.46 2.03 -8.69
CA ILE A 96 1.91 0.69 -8.90
C ILE A 96 1.31 0.63 -10.31
N PRO A 97 1.66 -0.38 -11.11
CA PRO A 97 1.16 -0.49 -12.47
C PRO A 97 -0.36 -0.63 -12.48
N ARG A 98 -0.98 0.01 -13.49
CA ARG A 98 -2.44 -0.07 -13.71
C ARG A 98 -2.84 -1.39 -14.37
N PHE A 99 -1.98 -1.84 -15.29
CA PHE A 99 -2.11 -3.07 -16.05
C PHE A 99 -1.00 -4.04 -15.63
N ASP A 100 -1.21 -5.32 -15.88
CA ASP A 100 -0.35 -6.42 -15.42
C ASP A 100 -0.28 -6.58 -13.90
N ALA A 101 0.28 -7.72 -13.49
CA ALA A 101 0.50 -8.01 -12.09
C ALA A 101 1.74 -7.23 -11.59
N PRO A 102 1.65 -6.53 -10.45
CA PRO A 102 2.79 -5.82 -9.87
C PRO A 102 3.86 -6.81 -9.39
N CYS A 103 5.06 -6.32 -9.10
CA CYS A 103 6.17 -7.15 -8.62
C CYS A 103 5.77 -7.97 -7.38
N ALA A 104 6.00 -9.28 -7.42
CA ALA A 104 5.66 -10.18 -6.31
C ALA A 104 6.51 -9.96 -5.05
N LEU A 105 7.64 -9.24 -5.17
CA LEU A 105 8.50 -8.85 -4.03
C LEU A 105 7.99 -7.59 -3.31
N LEU A 106 6.82 -7.05 -3.67
CA LEU A 106 6.22 -5.98 -2.89
C LEU A 106 5.84 -6.51 -1.50
N PRO A 107 6.26 -5.85 -0.40
CA PRO A 107 5.93 -6.29 0.96
C PRO A 107 4.42 -6.40 1.26
N LEU A 108 3.58 -5.79 0.41
CA LEU A 108 2.13 -5.99 0.41
C LEU A 108 1.74 -7.48 0.38
N PHE A 109 2.45 -8.31 -0.37
CA PHE A 109 2.08 -9.71 -0.59
C PHE A 109 2.57 -10.64 0.53
N ASP A 110 3.62 -10.26 1.27
CA ASP A 110 4.12 -11.05 2.40
C ASP A 110 3.04 -11.25 3.48
N GLY A 111 2.22 -10.22 3.71
CA GLY A 111 1.12 -10.26 4.67
C GLY A 111 0.03 -11.25 4.29
N LEU A 112 -0.19 -11.54 3.01
CA LEU A 112 -1.23 -12.49 2.59
C LEU A 112 -0.94 -13.92 3.05
N SER A 113 0.34 -14.28 3.15
CA SER A 113 0.78 -15.57 3.70
C SER A 113 0.90 -15.56 5.23
N ASN A 114 0.96 -14.36 5.85
CA ASN A 114 1.19 -14.16 7.28
C ASN A 114 0.17 -13.16 7.85
N VAL A 115 -1.11 -13.52 7.81
CA VAL A 115 -2.20 -12.63 8.25
C VAL A 115 -1.97 -12.15 9.69
N GLY A 116 -2.07 -10.84 9.91
CA GLY A 116 -1.80 -10.17 11.18
C GLY A 116 -0.33 -9.79 11.40
N GLN A 117 0.62 -10.32 10.63
CA GLN A 117 2.01 -9.86 10.66
C GLN A 117 2.12 -8.50 9.99
N ILE A 118 2.86 -7.60 10.62
CA ILE A 118 3.17 -6.28 10.08
C ILE A 118 4.59 -6.30 9.54
N SER A 119 4.73 -5.97 8.26
CA SER A 119 6.03 -5.80 7.61
C SER A 119 6.45 -4.34 7.69
N HIS A 120 7.68 -4.10 8.14
CA HIS A 120 8.30 -2.78 8.17
C HIS A 120 9.70 -2.89 7.57
N GLY A 121 10.01 -2.04 6.59
CA GLY A 121 11.30 -2.09 5.92
C GLY A 121 11.43 -1.02 4.85
N ARG A 122 12.43 -1.20 3.97
CA ARG A 122 12.66 -0.30 2.84
C ARG A 122 12.53 -1.02 1.52
N VAL A 123 12.08 -0.31 0.51
CA VAL A 123 12.12 -0.77 -0.88
C VAL A 123 12.77 0.28 -1.77
N ALA A 124 13.42 -0.19 -2.83
CA ALA A 124 14.01 0.63 -3.88
C ALA A 124 13.55 0.12 -5.24
N LEU A 125 13.33 1.02 -6.21
CA LEU A 125 13.01 0.59 -7.57
C LEU A 125 14.25 0.07 -8.30
N ALA A 126 14.13 -1.10 -8.92
CA ALA A 126 15.16 -1.68 -9.76
C ALA A 126 15.55 -0.71 -10.89
N GLY A 127 16.87 -0.52 -11.07
CA GLY A 127 17.43 0.44 -12.03
C GLY A 127 17.26 1.92 -11.64
N ARG A 128 16.66 2.22 -10.48
CA ARG A 128 16.50 3.57 -9.90
C ARG A 128 16.67 3.54 -8.38
N SER A 129 17.71 2.85 -7.91
CA SER A 129 17.93 2.53 -6.50
C SER A 129 18.16 3.75 -5.59
N GLU A 130 18.47 4.92 -6.17
CA GLU A 130 18.63 6.20 -5.45
C GLU A 130 17.33 6.69 -4.79
N VAL A 131 16.17 6.15 -5.20
CA VAL A 131 14.86 6.48 -4.63
C VAL A 131 14.35 5.31 -3.79
N GLU A 132 14.39 5.50 -2.47
CA GLU A 132 13.91 4.52 -1.50
C GLU A 132 12.62 4.97 -0.83
N PHE A 133 11.85 3.98 -0.37
CA PHE A 133 10.60 4.18 0.35
C PHE A 133 10.64 3.36 1.62
N GLU A 134 10.24 3.97 2.73
CA GLU A 134 9.87 3.24 3.94
C GLU A 134 8.48 2.65 3.74
N ILE A 135 8.37 1.35 4.00
CA ILE A 135 7.16 0.57 3.76
C ILE A 135 6.63 0.04 5.07
N PHE A 136 5.31 0.16 5.22
CA PHE A 136 4.52 -0.55 6.21
C PHE A 136 3.47 -1.36 5.48
N ALA A 137 3.36 -2.66 5.75
CA ALA A 137 2.32 -3.51 5.17
C ALA A 137 1.71 -4.42 6.22
N VAL A 138 0.42 -4.72 6.08
CA VAL A 138 -0.30 -5.68 6.92
C VAL A 138 -1.42 -6.31 6.10
N ALA A 139 -1.74 -7.58 6.36
CA ALA A 139 -2.98 -8.18 5.89
C ALA A 139 -3.88 -8.53 7.07
N GLU A 140 -5.15 -8.15 6.99
CA GLU A 140 -6.12 -8.30 8.08
C GLU A 140 -7.46 -8.82 7.55
N PRO A 141 -8.24 -9.56 8.37
CA PRO A 141 -9.63 -9.87 8.08
C PRO A 141 -10.48 -8.60 8.02
N VAL A 142 -11.27 -8.44 6.96
CA VAL A 142 -12.23 -7.34 6.79
C VAL A 142 -13.69 -7.80 6.88
N SER A 143 -13.92 -9.12 6.92
CA SER A 143 -15.23 -9.71 7.21
C SER A 143 -15.40 -9.99 8.69
N LYS A 144 -16.65 -9.97 9.17
CA LYS A 144 -16.97 -10.48 10.50
C LYS A 144 -16.61 -11.97 10.59
N PRO A 145 -16.01 -12.43 11.70
CA PRO A 145 -15.81 -13.86 11.94
C PRO A 145 -17.12 -14.63 11.89
N SER A 146 -17.09 -15.82 11.29
CA SER A 146 -18.22 -16.74 11.23
C SER A 146 -17.71 -18.17 11.28
N TYR A 147 -18.49 -19.07 11.88
CA TYR A 147 -18.16 -20.49 11.87
C TYR A 147 -18.09 -21.02 10.43
N ASN A 148 -17.10 -21.88 10.18
CA ASN A 148 -16.94 -22.61 8.91
C ASN A 148 -16.85 -21.73 7.66
N SER A 149 -16.43 -20.46 7.81
CA SER A 149 -16.28 -19.53 6.70
C SER A 149 -14.88 -18.92 6.71
N ALA A 150 -14.16 -19.02 5.59
CA ALA A 150 -12.89 -18.33 5.46
C ALA A 150 -13.13 -16.81 5.46
N PRO A 151 -12.38 -16.03 6.26
CA PRO A 151 -12.54 -14.59 6.28
C PRO A 151 -12.12 -13.97 4.94
N LEU A 152 -12.77 -12.86 4.58
CA LEU A 152 -12.24 -11.97 3.56
C LEU A 152 -11.01 -11.28 4.12
N ILE A 153 -9.86 -11.44 3.44
CA ILE A 153 -8.60 -10.80 3.80
C ILE A 153 -8.31 -9.69 2.80
N GLN A 154 -7.83 -8.56 3.32
CA GLN A 154 -7.23 -7.50 2.52
C GLN A 154 -5.84 -7.18 3.05
N ALA A 155 -4.89 -6.97 2.14
CA ALA A 155 -3.59 -6.40 2.48
C ALA A 155 -3.57 -4.91 2.16
N THR A 156 -3.01 -4.11 3.07
CA THR A 156 -2.82 -2.67 2.93
C THR A 156 -1.33 -2.36 3.10
N MET A 157 -0.79 -1.57 2.17
CA MET A 157 0.61 -1.13 2.22
C MET A 157 0.71 0.37 2.01
N LEU A 158 1.43 1.04 2.92
CA LEU A 158 1.82 2.44 2.86
C LEU A 158 3.28 2.54 2.40
N ALA A 159 3.56 3.45 1.46
CA ALA A 159 4.91 3.74 0.99
C ALA A 159 5.24 5.22 1.22
N VAL A 160 6.17 5.51 2.12
CA VAL A 160 6.58 6.87 2.47
C VAL A 160 7.94 7.17 1.81
N PRO A 161 8.06 8.21 0.98
CA PRO A 161 9.34 8.56 0.35
C PRO A 161 10.40 8.90 1.40
N LEU A 162 11.58 8.27 1.29
CA LEU A 162 12.72 8.62 2.12
C LEU A 162 13.51 9.77 1.50
N SER A 163 13.96 10.71 2.34
CA SER A 163 14.85 11.78 1.90
C SER A 163 16.25 11.22 1.61
N SER A 164 16.75 11.45 0.41
CA SER A 164 18.11 11.05 0.00
C SER A 164 19.16 11.56 0.99
N GLY A 165 20.08 10.69 1.41
CA GLY A 165 21.20 11.04 2.28
C GLY A 165 20.95 11.00 3.79
N LYS A 166 19.73 10.67 4.25
CA LYS A 166 19.52 10.34 5.67
C LYS A 166 19.90 8.88 5.93
N ALA A 167 20.79 8.66 6.90
CA ALA A 167 21.07 7.32 7.39
C ALA A 167 19.78 6.69 7.93
N SER A 168 19.34 5.59 7.33
CA SER A 168 18.23 4.80 7.84
C SER A 168 18.77 3.68 8.71
N THR A 169 18.15 3.48 9.88
CA THR A 169 18.41 2.34 10.75
C THR A 169 17.76 1.05 10.24
N LEU A 170 16.91 1.14 9.21
CA LEU A 170 16.23 -0.01 8.62
C LEU A 170 17.20 -0.88 7.80
N PRO A 171 16.92 -2.19 7.69
CA PRO A 171 17.65 -3.08 6.80
C PRO A 171 17.75 -2.53 5.38
N ARG A 172 18.73 -3.04 4.62
CA ARG A 172 18.94 -2.68 3.21
C ARG A 172 17.64 -2.78 2.44
N ALA A 173 17.37 -1.79 1.59
CA ALA A 173 16.17 -1.76 0.80
C ALA A 173 16.04 -3.00 -0.11
N THR A 174 14.88 -3.62 -0.08
CA THR A 174 14.50 -4.67 -1.03
C THR A 174 14.30 -4.03 -2.39
N GLU A 175 15.08 -4.48 -3.37
CA GLU A 175 14.94 -4.00 -4.75
C GLU A 175 13.73 -4.65 -5.43
N ILE A 176 12.79 -3.83 -5.87
CA ILE A 176 11.52 -4.25 -6.48
C ILE A 176 11.38 -3.69 -7.91
N GLY A 177 10.65 -4.41 -8.77
CA GLY A 177 10.26 -3.89 -10.09
C GLY A 177 8.88 -3.25 -10.08
N ALA A 178 8.50 -2.60 -11.19
CA ALA A 178 7.10 -2.23 -11.44
C ALA A 178 6.28 -3.46 -11.86
N THR A 179 6.68 -4.11 -12.96
CA THR A 179 6.20 -5.41 -13.45
C THR A 179 7.40 -6.23 -13.93
N CYS A 180 7.25 -7.55 -14.07
CA CYS A 180 8.34 -8.42 -14.54
C CYS A 180 8.80 -8.05 -15.96
N ARG A 181 7.86 -7.78 -16.87
CA ARG A 181 8.11 -7.37 -18.26
C ARG A 181 9.05 -6.19 -18.42
N VAL A 182 9.00 -5.20 -17.52
CA VAL A 182 9.84 -3.97 -17.61
C VAL A 182 10.81 -3.83 -16.44
N CYS A 183 11.10 -4.92 -15.74
CA CYS A 183 12.05 -4.90 -14.63
C CYS A 183 13.48 -5.18 -15.15
N PRO A 184 14.46 -4.29 -14.91
CA PRO A 184 15.85 -4.48 -15.33
C PRO A 184 16.65 -5.44 -14.44
N LYS A 185 16.05 -6.00 -13.38
CA LYS A 185 16.72 -6.93 -12.47
C LYS A 185 16.90 -8.30 -13.15
N GLU A 186 18.13 -8.69 -13.48
CA GLU A 186 18.44 -9.94 -14.19
C GLU A 186 18.05 -11.19 -13.36
N ASP A 187 18.80 -11.47 -12.28
CA ASP A 187 18.63 -12.67 -11.44
C ASP A 187 17.54 -12.51 -10.38
N CYS A 188 16.31 -12.23 -10.82
CA CYS A 188 15.16 -12.10 -9.92
C CYS A 188 14.49 -13.46 -9.66
N PRO A 189 14.52 -14.01 -8.43
CA PRO A 189 13.90 -15.30 -8.12
C PRO A 189 12.37 -15.26 -8.21
N ALA A 190 11.77 -14.06 -8.18
CA ALA A 190 10.34 -13.84 -8.30
C ALA A 190 9.89 -13.50 -9.75
N ARG A 191 10.77 -13.68 -10.75
CA ARG A 191 10.49 -13.37 -12.15
C ARG A 191 9.44 -14.34 -12.71
N ARG A 192 8.30 -13.79 -13.16
CA ARG A 192 7.20 -14.55 -13.78
C ARG A 192 7.26 -14.63 -15.31
N GLU A 193 7.95 -13.67 -15.92
CA GLU A 193 8.08 -13.55 -17.38
C GLU A 193 9.40 -12.85 -17.73
N PRO A 194 9.94 -13.07 -18.95
CA PRO A 194 11.13 -12.37 -19.44
C PRO A 194 10.97 -10.85 -19.41
N SER A 195 12.06 -10.13 -19.15
CA SER A 195 12.06 -8.68 -19.29
C SER A 195 12.30 -8.31 -20.75
N ILE A 196 11.62 -7.28 -21.26
CA ILE A 196 11.97 -6.68 -22.55
C ILE A 196 13.24 -5.82 -22.47
N LEU A 197 13.73 -5.57 -21.25
CA LEU A 197 14.94 -4.79 -21.00
C LEU A 197 16.19 -5.67 -20.82
N SER A 198 16.01 -6.94 -20.43
CA SER A 198 17.12 -7.89 -20.37
C SER A 198 17.50 -8.27 -21.80
N SER A 199 18.78 -8.16 -22.14
CA SER A 199 19.32 -8.46 -23.45
C SER A 199 19.14 -9.95 -23.79
N GLY A 200 18.02 -10.31 -24.41
CA GLY A 200 17.76 -11.69 -24.85
C GLY A 200 16.35 -11.92 -25.36
N PHE A 201 16.11 -11.53 -26.62
CA PHE A 201 15.25 -12.29 -27.52
C PHE A 201 16.17 -13.13 -28.43
#